data_AF-A0AAU9H841-F1
#
_entry.id   AF-A0AAU9H841-F1
#
_cell.length_a   1.000
_cell.length_b   1.000
_cell.length_c   1.000
_cell.angle_alpha   90.00
_cell.angle_beta   90.00
_cell.angle_gamma   90.00
#
_symmetry.space_group_name_H-M   'P 1'
#
loop_
_entity.id
_entity.type
_entity.pdbx_description
1 polymer ?
#
loop_
_entity_poly.entity_id
_entity_poly.type
_entity_poly.pdbx_seq_one_letter_code
_entity_poly.pdbx_strand_id
1 'polypeptide(L)'
;MKYLLNILVLLISFQLNAQEIKVNTGKYSDYYHMKYELTSGNYSVNSEYGFSKGGQFEVFVPKERFPIAAPSCKKNIIIRMPHSGSEKRKRALYNELLLSKTITVTLELNPYVKVLKKDPLQVELKYCNVFFRQKAGDYFDQL
;
A
#
# COMPACT_ATOMS: atom_id res chain seq x y z
N MET A 1 13.56 56.57 16.61
CA MET A 1 12.47 55.58 16.79
C MET A 1 12.89 54.28 16.13
N LYS A 2 13.20 53.25 16.93
CA LYS A 2 13.61 51.91 16.45
C LYS A 2 12.37 51.03 16.39
N TYR A 3 11.98 50.57 15.21
CA TYR A 3 10.97 49.51 15.07
C TYR A 3 11.71 48.20 14.77
N LEU A 4 11.83 47.33 15.77
CA LEU A 4 12.27 45.94 15.62
C LEU A 4 11.04 45.12 15.22
N LEU A 5 10.97 44.74 13.95
CA LEU A 5 9.98 43.82 13.44
C LEU A 5 10.42 42.38 13.76
N ASN A 6 9.85 41.80 14.84
CA ASN A 6 10.09 40.41 15.19
C ASN A 6 9.29 39.49 14.27
N ILE A 7 9.95 38.86 13.30
CA ILE A 7 9.37 37.79 12.49
C ILE A 7 9.56 36.47 13.26
N LEU A 8 8.50 36.02 13.93
CA LEU A 8 8.44 34.69 14.56
C LEU A 8 8.12 33.66 13.47
N VAL A 9 9.15 33.00 12.94
CA VAL A 9 8.99 31.88 12.00
C VAL A 9 8.59 30.63 12.81
N LEU A 10 7.31 30.27 12.75
CA LEU A 10 6.79 29.04 13.35
C LEU A 10 7.24 27.85 12.46
N LEU A 11 8.30 27.16 12.85
CA LEU A 11 8.72 25.90 12.22
C LEU A 11 7.72 24.79 12.57
N ILE A 12 6.68 24.63 11.74
CA ILE A 12 5.77 23.49 11.81
C ILE A 12 6.59 22.25 11.45
N SER A 13 6.95 21.49 12.49
CA SER A 13 7.62 20.19 12.34
C SER A 13 6.59 19.19 11.84
N PHE A 14 6.49 19.01 10.52
CA PHE A 14 5.72 17.90 9.96
C PHE A 14 6.43 16.61 10.35
N GLN A 15 5.88 15.89 11.35
CA GLN A 15 6.26 14.50 11.57
C GLN A 15 5.78 13.70 10.36
N LEU A 16 6.66 13.51 9.39
CA LEU A 16 6.53 12.49 8.36
C LEU A 16 6.54 11.15 9.11
N ASN A 17 5.35 10.65 9.45
CA ASN A 17 5.20 9.29 9.93
C ASN A 17 5.68 8.38 8.81
N ALA A 18 6.91 7.87 8.96
CA ALA A 18 7.45 6.90 8.04
C ALA A 18 6.51 5.68 8.05
N GLN A 19 6.07 5.27 6.87
CA GLN A 19 5.21 4.10 6.73
C GLN A 19 5.93 2.87 7.29
N GLU A 20 5.40 2.29 8.37
CA GLU A 20 5.99 1.10 8.97
C GLU A 20 5.84 -0.10 8.02
N ILE A 21 6.96 -0.78 7.79
CA ILE A 21 7.03 -2.04 7.04
C ILE A 21 7.46 -3.13 8.02
N LYS A 22 6.54 -4.05 8.31
CA LYS A 22 6.85 -5.23 9.12
C LYS A 22 7.49 -6.30 8.26
N VAL A 23 8.63 -6.79 8.75
CA VAL A 23 9.34 -7.91 8.14
C VAL A 23 8.95 -9.20 8.85
N ASN A 24 8.42 -10.16 8.10
CA ASN A 24 8.19 -11.52 8.58
C ASN A 24 9.20 -12.45 7.91
N THR A 25 10.13 -12.99 8.70
CA THR A 25 11.09 -13.96 8.19
C THR A 25 10.40 -15.27 7.82
N GLY A 26 10.45 -15.63 6.55
CA GLY A 26 10.00 -16.90 6.03
C GLY A 26 11.15 -17.91 5.91
N LYS A 27 10.81 -19.15 5.58
CA LYS A 27 11.80 -20.24 5.42
C LYS A 27 12.82 -19.97 4.31
N TYR A 28 12.41 -19.30 3.24
CA TYR A 28 13.23 -19.08 2.04
C TYR A 28 13.49 -17.61 1.71
N SER A 29 12.66 -16.71 2.24
CA SER A 29 12.75 -15.28 2.01
C SER A 29 12.03 -14.50 3.11
N ASP A 30 12.45 -13.26 3.32
CA ASP A 30 11.69 -12.30 4.12
C ASP A 30 10.48 -11.79 3.35
N TYR A 31 9.37 -11.60 4.07
CA TYR A 31 8.13 -11.01 3.57
C TYR A 31 7.95 -9.63 4.18
N TYR A 32 7.60 -8.65 3.35
CA TYR A 32 7.50 -7.25 3.71
C TYR A 32 6.03 -6.84 3.63
N HIS A 33 5.44 -6.54 4.78
CA HIS A 33 4.05 -6.16 4.90
C HIS A 33 3.91 -4.74 5.42
N MET A 34 2.89 -4.04 4.96
CA MET A 34 2.58 -2.70 5.46
C MET A 34 1.08 -2.48 5.56
N LYS A 35 0.70 -1.61 6.49
CA LYS A 35 -0.64 -1.01 6.48
C LYS A 35 -0.64 0.11 5.46
N TYR A 36 -1.73 0.25 4.72
CA TYR A 36 -1.86 1.33 3.76
C TYR A 36 -3.26 1.88 3.78
N GLU A 37 -3.39 3.19 3.86
CA GLU A 37 -4.69 3.83 3.74
C GLU A 37 -5.03 4.05 2.26
N LEU A 38 -6.04 3.34 1.79
CA LEU A 38 -6.69 3.63 0.52
C LEU A 38 -7.70 4.74 0.75
N THR A 39 -7.26 5.99 0.61
CA THR A 39 -8.11 7.17 0.77
C THR A 39 -9.11 7.30 -0.38
N SER A 40 -10.37 7.58 -0.06
CA SER A 40 -11.42 7.86 -1.04
C SER A 40 -10.99 8.91 -2.08
N GLY A 41 -11.29 8.68 -3.35
CA GLY A 41 -10.87 9.54 -4.47
C GLY A 41 -9.39 9.45 -4.84
N ASN A 42 -8.57 8.72 -4.06
CA ASN A 42 -7.14 8.53 -4.34
C ASN A 42 -6.78 7.15 -4.90
N TYR A 43 -7.77 6.31 -5.13
CA TYR A 43 -7.65 5.04 -5.82
C TYR A 43 -8.85 4.82 -6.74
N SER A 44 -8.73 3.87 -7.67
CA SER A 44 -9.86 3.36 -8.44
C SER A 44 -9.86 1.83 -8.44
N VAL A 45 -11.05 1.23 -8.33
CA VAL A 45 -11.22 -0.22 -8.53
C VAL A 45 -11.20 -0.49 -10.03
N ASN A 46 -10.48 -1.53 -10.46
CA ASN A 46 -10.46 -1.95 -11.86
C ASN A 46 -11.82 -2.55 -12.25
N SER A 47 -12.69 -1.74 -12.85
CA SER A 47 -14.04 -2.14 -13.23
C SER A 47 -14.11 -3.01 -14.48
N GLU A 48 -13.06 -3.05 -15.30
CA GLU A 48 -13.01 -3.87 -16.52
C GLU A 48 -13.01 -5.37 -16.17
N TYR A 49 -12.19 -5.77 -15.20
CA TYR A 49 -12.15 -7.15 -14.71
C TYR A 49 -13.04 -7.37 -13.49
N GLY A 50 -13.25 -6.33 -12.67
CA GLY A 50 -14.04 -6.39 -11.45
C GLY A 50 -13.56 -7.48 -10.48
N PHE A 51 -14.52 -8.13 -9.82
CA PHE A 51 -14.26 -9.30 -8.98
C PHE A 51 -14.41 -10.59 -9.79
N SER A 52 -13.28 -11.20 -10.11
CA SER A 52 -13.17 -12.40 -10.92
C SER A 52 -13.20 -13.69 -10.08
N LYS A 53 -13.29 -14.84 -10.77
CA LYS A 53 -13.26 -16.18 -10.16
C LYS A 53 -12.01 -16.37 -9.28
N GLY A 54 -12.19 -16.96 -8.10
CA GLY A 54 -11.18 -17.11 -7.05
C GLY A 54 -10.87 -15.84 -6.26
N GLY A 55 -11.75 -14.83 -6.38
CA GLY A 55 -11.71 -13.58 -5.65
C GLY A 55 -10.59 -12.62 -6.01
N GLN A 56 -10.05 -12.74 -7.22
CA GLN A 56 -9.10 -11.76 -7.73
C GLN A 56 -9.81 -10.49 -8.17
N PHE A 57 -9.23 -9.34 -7.78
CA PHE A 57 -9.59 -8.01 -8.25
C PHE A 57 -8.35 -7.10 -8.17
N GLU A 58 -8.43 -5.91 -8.74
CA GLU A 58 -7.34 -4.93 -8.73
C GLU A 58 -7.82 -3.55 -8.32
N VAL A 59 -6.93 -2.82 -7.66
CA VAL A 59 -7.08 -1.40 -7.31
C VAL A 59 -5.89 -0.64 -7.86
N PHE A 60 -6.14 0.48 -8.51
CA PHE A 60 -5.10 1.37 -9.02
C PHE A 60 -4.91 2.57 -8.10
N VAL A 61 -3.67 2.85 -7.74
CA VAL A 61 -3.26 4.01 -6.95
C VAL A 61 -2.23 4.79 -7.75
N PRO A 62 -2.37 6.12 -7.94
CA PRO A 62 -1.32 6.93 -8.58
C PRO A 62 0.02 6.74 -7.87
N LYS A 63 1.10 6.54 -8.63
CA LYS A 63 2.44 6.28 -8.08
C LYS A 63 2.88 7.36 -7.10
N GLU A 64 2.54 8.61 -7.38
CA GLU A 64 2.91 9.79 -6.59
C GLU A 64 2.24 9.77 -5.20
N ARG A 65 1.20 8.96 -5.02
CA ARG A 65 0.47 8.79 -3.76
C ARG A 65 0.85 7.51 -3.01
N PHE A 66 1.67 6.65 -3.61
CA PHE A 66 2.13 5.44 -2.95
C PHE A 66 3.44 5.73 -2.19
N PRO A 67 3.57 5.31 -0.92
CA PRO A 67 4.65 5.77 -0.04
C PRO A 67 6.00 5.10 -0.30
N ILE A 68 6.07 4.11 -1.20
CA ILE A 68 7.31 3.42 -1.57
C ILE A 68 7.68 3.78 -3.01
N ALA A 69 8.93 4.20 -3.21
CA ALA A 69 9.44 4.54 -4.52
C ALA A 69 9.32 3.34 -5.48
N ALA A 70 8.75 3.59 -6.65
CA ALA A 70 8.62 2.60 -7.73
C ALA A 70 9.17 3.19 -9.03
N PRO A 71 10.49 3.34 -9.19
CA PRO A 71 11.10 4.12 -10.28
C PRO A 71 10.66 3.65 -11.67
N SER A 72 10.53 2.34 -11.88
CA SER A 72 10.11 1.76 -13.16
C SER A 72 8.60 1.92 -13.48
N CYS A 73 7.81 2.46 -12.55
CA CYS A 73 6.39 2.68 -12.74
C CYS A 73 6.08 4.04 -13.33
N LYS A 74 5.26 4.03 -14.39
CA LYS A 74 4.95 5.24 -15.16
C LYS A 74 3.72 5.98 -14.66
N LYS A 75 2.74 5.30 -14.07
CA LYS A 75 1.44 5.89 -13.73
C LYS A 75 0.88 5.38 -12.41
N ASN A 76 0.42 4.13 -12.38
CA ASN A 76 -0.25 3.57 -11.21
C ASN A 76 0.56 2.43 -10.59
N ILE A 77 0.45 2.31 -9.27
CA ILE A 77 0.64 1.06 -8.55
C ILE A 77 -0.66 0.26 -8.65
N ILE A 78 -0.52 -1.01 -9.00
CA ILE A 78 -1.58 -2.01 -9.11
C ILE A 78 -1.55 -2.83 -7.82
N ILE A 79 -2.55 -2.64 -6.97
CA ILE A 79 -2.75 -3.45 -5.78
C ILE A 79 -3.69 -4.60 -6.17
N ARG A 80 -3.14 -5.81 -6.27
CA ARG A 80 -3.89 -6.98 -6.72
C ARG A 80 -4.27 -7.87 -5.56
N MET A 81 -5.52 -8.34 -5.53
CA MET A 81 -5.91 -9.46 -4.67
C MET A 81 -5.59 -10.76 -5.39
N PRO A 82 -4.70 -11.63 -4.88
CA PRO A 82 -4.38 -12.87 -5.57
C PRO A 82 -5.58 -13.83 -5.66
N HIS A 83 -5.62 -14.64 -6.71
CA HIS A 83 -6.59 -15.72 -6.89
C HIS A 83 -6.43 -16.84 -5.84
N SER A 84 -7.53 -17.38 -5.31
CA SER A 84 -7.54 -18.61 -4.49
C SER A 84 -8.95 -19.23 -4.39
N GLY A 85 -9.09 -20.39 -3.75
CA GLY A 85 -10.40 -20.97 -3.44
C GLY A 85 -11.22 -20.30 -2.31
N SER A 86 -10.61 -19.48 -1.44
CA SER A 86 -11.32 -18.76 -0.37
C SER A 86 -11.59 -17.30 -0.76
N GLU A 87 -12.86 -16.88 -0.71
CA GLU A 87 -13.29 -15.57 -1.22
C GLU A 87 -14.04 -14.71 -0.20
N LYS A 88 -14.34 -15.20 1.00
CA LYS A 88 -15.27 -14.53 1.93
C LYS A 88 -14.77 -13.13 2.33
N ARG A 89 -13.53 -13.02 2.80
CA ARG A 89 -12.97 -11.72 3.21
C ARG A 89 -12.56 -10.88 1.99
N LYS A 90 -12.11 -11.51 0.91
CA LYS A 90 -11.88 -10.82 -0.38
C LYS A 90 -13.13 -10.10 -0.86
N ARG A 91 -14.29 -10.77 -0.82
CA ARG A 91 -15.58 -10.21 -1.23
C ARG A 91 -15.98 -9.04 -0.35
N ALA A 92 -15.83 -9.17 0.96
CA ALA A 92 -16.12 -8.08 1.89
C ALA A 92 -15.26 -6.85 1.59
N LEU A 93 -13.94 -7.04 1.44
CA LEU A 93 -13.01 -5.97 1.07
C LEU A 93 -13.36 -5.32 -0.27
N TYR A 94 -13.66 -6.13 -1.30
CA TYR A 94 -14.05 -5.60 -2.61
C TYR A 94 -15.32 -4.74 -2.53
N ASN A 95 -16.32 -5.20 -1.79
CA ASN A 95 -17.57 -4.45 -1.61
C ASN A 95 -17.32 -3.12 -0.88
N GLU A 96 -16.45 -3.10 0.14
CA GLU A 96 -16.05 -1.85 0.80
C GLU A 96 -15.34 -0.87 -0.14
N LEU A 97 -14.45 -1.40 -1.00
CA LEU A 97 -13.74 -0.60 -2.00
C LEU A 97 -14.69 0.03 -3.02
N LEU A 98 -15.75 -0.67 -3.43
CA LEU A 98 -16.77 -0.15 -4.35
C LEU A 98 -17.58 1.00 -3.74
N LEU A 99 -17.75 1.03 -2.41
CA LEU A 99 -18.39 2.14 -1.71
C LEU A 99 -17.49 3.39 -1.65
N SER A 100 -16.30 3.35 -2.28
CA SER A 100 -15.33 4.45 -2.30
C SER A 100 -14.99 4.96 -0.89
N LYS A 101 -14.94 4.06 0.10
CA LYS A 101 -14.60 4.41 1.47
C LYS A 101 -13.10 4.54 1.63
N THR A 102 -12.68 5.46 2.50
CA THR A 102 -11.32 5.41 3.04
C THR A 102 -11.18 4.16 3.90
N ILE A 103 -10.27 3.26 3.52
CA ILE A 103 -10.05 2.01 4.25
C ILE A 103 -8.56 1.75 4.48
N THR A 104 -8.22 1.23 5.65
CA THR A 104 -6.87 0.75 5.92
C THR A 104 -6.76 -0.71 5.51
N VAL A 105 -5.88 -1.00 4.56
CA VAL A 105 -5.63 -2.34 4.05
C VAL A 105 -4.25 -2.83 4.47
N THR A 106 -4.03 -4.14 4.38
CA THR A 106 -2.72 -4.74 4.61
C THR A 106 -2.17 -5.25 3.29
N LEU A 107 -0.99 -4.77 2.94
CA LEU A 107 -0.32 -5.07 1.69
C LEU A 107 0.91 -5.95 1.91
N GLU A 108 1.20 -6.79 0.93
CA GLU A 108 2.42 -7.54 0.77
C GLU A 108 3.19 -6.98 -0.44
N LEU A 109 4.45 -6.61 -0.22
CA LEU A 109 5.30 -5.97 -1.24
C LEU A 109 6.07 -6.99 -2.08
N ASN A 110 6.13 -8.24 -1.63
CA ASN A 110 6.73 -9.34 -2.36
C ASN A 110 5.91 -9.67 -3.63
N PRO A 111 6.52 -10.24 -4.68
CA PRO A 111 7.96 -10.51 -4.82
C PRO A 111 8.73 -9.30 -5.37
N TYR A 112 8.09 -8.13 -5.52
CA TYR A 112 8.64 -7.01 -6.28
C TYR A 112 9.35 -5.97 -5.43
N VAL A 113 9.43 -6.16 -4.12
CA VAL A 113 10.26 -5.35 -3.22
C VAL A 113 11.75 -5.61 -3.45
N LYS A 114 12.54 -4.54 -3.43
CA LYS A 114 14.00 -4.54 -3.38
C LYS A 114 14.45 -3.82 -2.12
N VAL A 115 15.22 -4.50 -1.29
CA VAL A 115 15.85 -3.90 -0.11
C VAL A 115 17.10 -3.13 -0.55
N LEU A 116 17.13 -1.84 -0.26
CA LEU A 116 18.26 -0.94 -0.49
C LEU A 116 19.19 -0.90 0.73
N LYS A 117 18.60 -0.87 1.92
CA LYS A 117 19.30 -0.88 3.21
C LYS A 117 18.47 -1.66 4.24
N LYS A 118 19.12 -2.41 5.12
CA LYS A 118 18.43 -3.19 6.17
C LYS A 118 18.17 -2.39 7.45
N ASP A 119 19.05 -1.45 7.80
CA ASP A 119 18.92 -0.64 9.01
C ASP A 119 19.42 0.82 8.81
N PRO A 120 18.54 1.84 8.87
CA PRO A 120 17.08 1.68 8.87
C PRO A 120 16.61 1.00 7.58
N LEU A 121 15.49 0.27 7.65
CA LEU A 121 14.94 -0.42 6.49
C LEU A 121 14.57 0.58 5.40
N GLN A 122 15.18 0.43 4.23
CA GLN A 122 14.87 1.20 3.03
C GLN A 122 14.59 0.23 1.89
N VAL A 123 13.44 0.41 1.24
CA VAL A 123 12.99 -0.44 0.15
C VAL A 123 12.50 0.38 -1.04
N GLU A 124 12.53 -0.24 -2.21
CA GLU A 124 11.90 0.26 -3.43
C GLU A 124 11.12 -0.89 -4.11
N LEU A 125 10.17 -0.55 -4.97
CA LEU A 125 9.50 -1.52 -5.83
C LEU A 125 10.22 -1.61 -7.19
N LYS A 126 10.56 -2.85 -7.58
CA LYS A 126 11.11 -3.18 -8.91
C LYS A 126 10.07 -3.02 -10.02
N TYR A 127 8.80 -3.25 -9.69
CA TYR A 127 7.65 -3.23 -10.61
C TYR A 127 6.48 -2.48 -9.98
N CYS A 128 5.34 -2.45 -10.68
CA CYS A 128 4.18 -1.64 -10.29
C CYS A 128 3.14 -2.38 -9.49
N ASN A 129 3.44 -3.57 -9.03
CA ASN A 129 2.48 -4.44 -8.38
C ASN A 129 2.85 -4.60 -6.91
N VAL A 130 1.83 -4.52 -6.08
CA VAL A 130 1.83 -5.02 -4.70
C VAL A 130 0.55 -5.82 -4.51
N PHE A 131 0.46 -6.59 -3.45
CA PHE A 131 -0.65 -7.50 -3.26
C PHE A 131 -1.39 -7.19 -1.97
N PHE A 132 -2.70 -7.39 -1.95
CA PHE A 132 -3.38 -7.52 -0.67
C PHE A 132 -2.86 -8.78 0.01
N ARG A 133 -2.45 -8.64 1.27
CA ARG A 133 -1.88 -9.76 2.03
C ARG A 133 -2.90 -10.89 2.17
N GLN A 134 -2.42 -12.13 2.08
CA GLN A 134 -3.25 -13.32 2.25
C GLN A 134 -2.77 -14.22 3.38
N LYS A 135 -3.72 -15.00 3.92
CA LYS A 135 -3.45 -16.13 4.81
C LYS A 135 -4.52 -17.18 4.58
N ALA A 136 -4.11 -18.44 4.37
CA ALA A 136 -5.02 -19.54 4.02
C ALA A 136 -5.92 -19.21 2.80
N GLY A 137 -5.36 -18.52 1.80
CA GLY A 137 -6.04 -18.13 0.56
C GLY A 137 -6.92 -16.88 0.67
N ASP A 138 -7.41 -16.51 1.85
CA ASP A 138 -8.27 -15.32 1.99
C ASP A 138 -7.46 -14.06 2.35
N TYR A 139 -8.11 -12.89 2.24
CA TYR A 139 -7.52 -11.63 2.68
C TYR A 139 -7.13 -11.69 4.17
N PHE A 140 -5.96 -11.15 4.50
CA PHE A 140 -5.45 -11.09 5.86
C PHE A 140 -5.01 -9.67 6.21
N ASP A 141 -5.72 -9.08 7.17
CA ASP A 141 -5.65 -7.68 7.57
C ASP A 141 -4.78 -7.44 8.81
N GLN A 142 -3.85 -8.33 9.13
CA GLN A 142 -2.89 -8.12 10.21
C GLN A 142 -1.48 -8.04 9.65
N LEU A 143 -0.58 -7.34 10.35
CA LEU A 143 0.86 -7.31 10.10
C LEU A 143 1.56 -8.51 10.77
#